data_AF-A0A9P5N240-F1
#
_entry.id   AF-A0A9P5N240-F1
#
_cell.length_a   1.000
_cell.length_b   1.000
_cell.length_c   1.000
_cell.angle_alpha   90.00
_cell.angle_beta   90.00
_cell.angle_gamma   90.00
#
_symmetry.space_group_name_H-M   'P 1'
#
loop_
_entity.id
_entity.type
_entity.pdbx_description
1 polymer ?
#
loop_
_entity_poly.entity_id
_entity_poly.type
_entity_poly.pdbx_seq_one_letter_code
_entity_poly.pdbx_strand_id
1 'polypeptide(L)'
;MLAHPVGARRDHKNTRLANRATRKVYQRMIDRGWRRSGLFCYKPDLKRSCCPQYTIKLDATEFKASKSQRKLVNRWTRFVLCGDSAAGSSGSGAAGNAPTTSSKRKGSSSSKEPQFVLEDANHASESTSGDVNVDSAHVFEVTLEPSSYSDEKFALFRSYEANIHKKPNKKSGSFKRFLVESPLQMEPIPYPSAPPAHLPSYYGSYHQLYRLDGRLVAMGVIDILPSCISSVYFMWEKEYEKFSLGKLSALREISLAKEFYDAGVPQLKHVYMGYYIYSCQKMKYKGEFSPSYLADPEDFSWHPLSACENVLERFRYACFTHPEHSLEGPPPSVGIEPPPEIPKPTLSELRYILAFQEGLPISEPVTESEYWMNRMSREGVLYAVTYLGVELSKEMLFVP
;
A
#
# COMPACT_ATOMS: atom_id res chain seq x y z
N MET A 1 -0.86 7.80 9.65
CA MET A 1 -1.30 7.06 10.86
C MET A 1 -2.09 5.84 10.39
N LEU A 2 -1.41 4.80 9.92
CA LEU A 2 -2.06 3.52 9.59
C LEU A 2 -2.33 2.82 10.92
N ALA A 3 -3.60 2.51 11.19
CA ALA A 3 -3.96 1.72 12.34
C ALA A 3 -3.28 0.35 12.19
N HIS A 4 -2.29 0.06 13.04
CA HIS A 4 -2.05 -1.32 13.42
C HIS A 4 -3.42 -1.88 13.84
N PRO A 5 -3.86 -3.05 13.33
CA PRO A 5 -4.97 -3.76 13.93
C PRO A 5 -4.54 -4.11 15.36
N VAL A 6 -4.87 -3.21 16.29
CA VAL A 6 -4.83 -3.47 17.72
C VAL A 6 -5.89 -4.53 17.94
N GLY A 7 -5.47 -5.77 18.16
CA GLY A 7 -6.40 -6.85 18.52
C GLY A 7 -6.43 -8.07 17.61
N ALA A 8 -5.42 -8.32 16.77
CA ALA A 8 -5.16 -9.71 16.35
C ALA A 8 -4.63 -10.50 17.56
N ARG A 9 -5.52 -10.81 18.52
CA ARG A 9 -5.39 -12.07 19.28
C ARG A 9 -5.23 -13.17 18.23
N ARG A 10 -4.48 -14.21 18.57
CA ARG A 10 -4.14 -15.35 17.70
C ARG A 10 -5.39 -15.94 17.01
N ASP A 11 -5.84 -15.32 15.92
CA ASP A 11 -6.86 -15.87 15.03
C ASP A 11 -6.09 -16.67 13.98
N HIS A 12 -6.34 -17.97 13.95
CA HIS A 12 -5.59 -18.99 13.21
C HIS A 12 -5.75 -18.93 11.68
N LYS A 13 -5.44 -17.80 11.02
CA LYS A 13 -5.60 -17.62 9.56
C LYS A 13 -4.31 -17.17 8.88
N ASN A 14 -3.26 -17.92 9.18
CA ASN A 14 -1.89 -17.51 8.94
C ASN A 14 -1.22 -18.53 8.02
N THR A 15 -0.99 -18.16 6.76
CA THR A 15 -0.18 -18.96 5.84
C THR A 15 1.16 -18.27 5.64
N ARG A 16 2.24 -18.89 6.12
CA ARG A 16 3.58 -18.50 5.68
C ARG A 16 3.74 -19.02 4.26
N LEU A 17 4.12 -18.13 3.36
CA LEU A 17 4.47 -18.48 1.99
C LEU A 17 5.97 -18.29 1.87
N ALA A 18 6.68 -19.32 1.43
CA ALA A 18 8.09 -19.18 1.16
C ALA A 18 8.33 -19.10 -0.35
N ASN A 19 9.00 -18.01 -0.72
CA ASN A 19 9.99 -17.89 -1.78
C ASN A 19 9.62 -18.15 -3.24
N ARG A 20 8.35 -18.29 -3.62
CA ARG A 20 8.03 -18.31 -5.06
C ARG A 20 6.67 -17.78 -5.49
N ALA A 21 6.07 -16.88 -4.71
CA ALA A 21 5.00 -16.07 -5.27
C ALA A 21 5.63 -15.17 -6.36
N THR A 22 5.53 -15.60 -7.62
CA THR A 22 5.87 -14.72 -8.74
C THR A 22 5.07 -13.43 -8.54
N ARG A 23 5.60 -12.31 -9.02
CA ARG A 23 4.89 -11.03 -8.96
C ARG A 23 3.47 -11.11 -9.54
N LYS A 24 3.21 -12.03 -10.48
CA LYS A 24 1.87 -12.35 -11.01
C LYS A 24 0.99 -13.12 -10.01
N VAL A 25 1.53 -14.14 -9.34
CA VAL A 25 0.83 -14.87 -8.28
C VAL A 25 0.47 -13.91 -7.15
N TYR A 26 1.42 -13.10 -6.68
CA TYR A 26 1.15 -12.16 -5.60
C TYR A 26 0.17 -11.06 -6.02
N GLN A 27 0.21 -10.55 -7.26
CA GLN A 27 -0.82 -9.65 -7.79
C GLN A 27 -2.22 -10.28 -7.67
N ARG A 28 -2.38 -11.51 -8.17
CA ARG A 28 -3.65 -12.26 -8.08
C ARG A 28 -4.09 -12.52 -6.65
N MET A 29 -3.15 -12.65 -5.70
CA MET A 29 -3.46 -12.76 -4.29
C MET A 29 -4.00 -11.45 -3.71
N ILE A 30 -3.33 -10.32 -3.95
CA ILE A 30 -3.76 -9.03 -3.40
C ILE A 30 -5.09 -8.55 -4.00
N ASP A 31 -5.37 -8.94 -5.24
CA ASP A 31 -6.68 -8.74 -5.90
C ASP A 31 -7.80 -9.49 -5.17
N ARG A 32 -7.49 -10.63 -4.55
CA ARG A 32 -8.39 -11.43 -3.70
C ARG A 32 -8.33 -11.01 -2.22
N GLY A 33 -7.74 -9.87 -1.94
CA GLY A 33 -7.66 -9.28 -0.60
C GLY A 33 -6.64 -9.90 0.34
N TRP A 34 -5.65 -10.64 -0.17
CA TRP A 34 -4.48 -11.03 0.63
C TRP A 34 -3.50 -9.87 0.79
N ARG A 35 -2.73 -9.84 1.88
CA ARG A 35 -1.63 -8.89 2.11
C ARG A 35 -0.45 -9.60 2.75
N ARG A 36 0.69 -8.92 2.83
CA ARG A 36 1.90 -9.45 3.47
C ARG A 36 2.40 -8.59 4.62
N SER A 37 3.19 -9.24 5.47
CA SER A 37 3.98 -8.67 6.57
C SER A 37 5.30 -9.42 6.56
N GLY A 38 6.32 -8.86 5.91
CA GLY A 38 7.52 -9.64 5.57
C GLY A 38 7.21 -10.76 4.58
N LEU A 39 7.71 -11.97 4.91
CA LEU A 39 7.42 -13.25 4.26
C LEU A 39 6.04 -13.84 4.61
N PHE A 40 5.32 -13.23 5.55
CA PHE A 40 4.06 -13.77 6.01
C PHE A 40 2.89 -13.18 5.22
N CYS A 41 2.01 -14.02 4.67
CA CYS A 41 0.82 -13.58 3.94
C CYS A 41 -0.46 -13.92 4.70
N TYR A 42 -1.45 -13.02 4.62
CA TYR A 42 -2.69 -13.14 5.37
C TYR A 42 -3.87 -12.51 4.65
N LYS A 43 -5.07 -13.02 4.94
CA LYS A 43 -6.34 -12.44 4.54
C LYS A 43 -7.26 -12.38 5.76
N PRO A 44 -7.77 -11.20 6.14
CA PRO A 44 -8.78 -11.08 7.19
C PRO A 44 -10.05 -11.86 6.82
N ASP A 45 -10.70 -12.42 7.84
CA ASP A 45 -12.06 -12.94 7.69
C ASP A 45 -13.05 -11.82 8.01
N LEU A 46 -13.66 -11.30 6.95
CA LEU A 46 -14.57 -10.16 7.04
C LEU A 46 -15.89 -10.56 7.71
N LYS A 47 -16.39 -11.80 7.51
CA LYS A 47 -17.64 -12.26 8.13
C LYS A 47 -17.53 -12.30 9.65
N ARG A 48 -16.36 -12.66 10.17
CA ARG A 48 -16.10 -12.80 11.62
C ARG A 48 -15.41 -11.61 12.26
N SER A 49 -14.94 -10.64 11.49
CA SER A 49 -14.37 -9.41 12.05
C SER A 49 -15.48 -8.44 12.48
N CYS A 50 -15.33 -7.83 13.65
CA CYS A 50 -16.22 -6.73 14.07
C CYS A 50 -16.10 -5.50 13.15
N CYS A 51 -14.94 -5.32 12.50
CA CYS A 51 -14.63 -4.21 11.62
C CYS A 51 -14.09 -4.75 10.28
N PRO A 52 -14.97 -5.08 9.32
CA PRO A 52 -14.54 -5.70 8.06
C PRO A 52 -13.56 -4.83 7.27
N GLN A 53 -12.56 -5.51 6.70
CA GLN A 53 -11.39 -4.95 6.03
C GLN A 53 -11.49 -5.18 4.52
N TYR A 54 -12.20 -4.29 3.83
CA TYR A 54 -12.36 -4.37 2.37
C TYR A 54 -11.07 -3.96 1.66
N THR A 55 -10.75 -4.61 0.56
CA THR A 55 -9.61 -4.18 -0.26
C THR A 55 -10.00 -2.96 -1.06
N ILE A 56 -9.18 -1.91 -1.02
CA ILE A 56 -9.40 -0.65 -1.75
C ILE A 56 -8.26 -0.38 -2.72
N LYS A 57 -8.62 0.09 -3.91
CA LYS A 57 -7.68 0.63 -4.89
C LYS A 57 -8.24 1.88 -5.56
N LEU A 58 -7.39 2.58 -6.31
CA LEU A 58 -7.77 3.65 -7.24
C LEU A 58 -7.00 3.48 -8.56
N ASP A 59 -7.53 4.04 -9.64
CA ASP A 59 -6.81 4.18 -10.92
C ASP A 59 -6.11 5.55 -10.96
N ALA A 60 -4.77 5.54 -11.03
CA ALA A 60 -3.95 6.75 -11.01
C ALA A 60 -4.14 7.60 -12.27
N THR A 61 -4.54 7.00 -13.39
CA THR A 61 -4.76 7.73 -14.65
C THR A 61 -6.06 8.53 -14.64
N GLU A 62 -7.01 8.16 -13.79
CA GLU A 62 -8.30 8.84 -13.63
C GLU A 62 -8.35 9.74 -12.38
N PHE A 63 -7.31 9.67 -11.53
CA PHE A 63 -7.27 10.37 -10.26
C PHE A 63 -7.34 11.90 -10.44
N LYS A 64 -8.16 12.53 -9.60
CA LYS A 64 -8.27 14.00 -9.56
C LYS A 64 -8.06 14.51 -8.14
N ALA A 65 -6.95 15.20 -7.93
CA ALA A 65 -6.63 15.80 -6.63
C ALA A 65 -7.71 16.81 -6.21
N SER A 66 -8.34 16.57 -5.06
CA SER A 66 -9.32 17.46 -4.45
C SER A 66 -8.69 18.77 -3.95
N LYS A 67 -9.53 19.77 -3.64
CA LYS A 67 -9.04 21.07 -3.12
C LYS A 67 -8.21 20.91 -1.84
N SER A 68 -8.54 19.96 -0.97
CA SER A 68 -7.78 19.69 0.26
C SER A 68 -6.45 19.00 -0.03
N GLN A 69 -6.40 18.06 -0.97
CA GLN A 69 -5.17 17.40 -1.41
C GLN A 69 -4.21 18.40 -2.08
N ARG A 70 -4.71 19.26 -2.99
CA ARG A 70 -3.89 20.32 -3.61
C ARG A 70 -3.30 21.29 -2.58
N LYS A 71 -4.11 21.70 -1.60
CA LYS A 71 -3.64 22.53 -0.48
C LYS A 71 -2.54 21.85 0.33
N LEU A 72 -2.61 20.52 0.49
CA LEU A 72 -1.63 19.76 1.23
C LEU A 72 -0.28 19.74 0.50
N VAL A 73 -0.28 19.41 -0.79
CA VAL A 73 0.92 19.43 -1.64
C VAL A 73 1.54 20.83 -1.63
N ASN A 74 0.75 21.85 -1.95
CA ASN A 74 1.24 23.24 -1.99
C ASN A 74 1.79 23.73 -0.64
N ARG A 75 1.26 23.23 0.50
CA ARG A 75 1.81 23.56 1.82
C ARG A 75 3.18 22.93 2.01
N TRP A 76 3.36 21.66 1.64
CA TRP A 76 4.65 20.99 1.69
C TRP A 76 5.66 21.68 0.77
N THR A 77 5.29 21.92 -0.49
CA THR A 77 6.13 22.60 -1.47
C THR A 77 6.55 23.98 -0.98
N ARG A 78 5.64 24.79 -0.42
CA ARG A 78 6.00 26.10 0.16
C ARG A 78 6.96 25.96 1.35
N PHE A 79 6.77 24.96 2.20
CA PHE A 79 7.67 24.72 3.32
C PHE A 79 9.08 24.39 2.81
N VAL A 80 9.21 23.48 1.85
CA VAL A 80 10.52 23.13 1.26
C VAL A 80 11.19 24.33 0.61
N LEU A 81 10.45 25.10 -0.19
CA LEU A 81 11.02 26.23 -0.94
C LEU A 81 11.31 27.46 -0.07
N CYS A 82 10.46 27.77 0.92
CA CYS A 82 10.48 29.05 1.64
C CYS A 82 10.68 28.94 3.16
N GLY A 83 10.72 27.72 3.71
CA GLY A 83 10.83 27.47 5.15
C GLY A 83 9.58 27.84 5.95
N ASP A 84 9.67 27.74 7.27
CA ASP A 84 8.54 27.97 8.19
C ASP A 84 8.11 29.45 8.27
N SER A 85 9.01 30.40 7.98
CA SER A 85 8.72 31.85 8.04
C SER A 85 7.67 32.32 7.02
N ALA A 86 7.44 31.56 5.94
CA ALA A 86 6.39 31.83 4.97
C ALA A 86 5.06 31.09 5.27
N ALA A 87 5.05 30.15 6.21
CA ALA A 87 3.86 29.36 6.56
C ALA A 87 2.95 30.07 7.60
N GLY A 88 3.44 31.12 8.27
CA GLY A 88 2.75 31.86 9.34
C GLY A 88 1.76 32.94 8.89
N SER A 89 1.65 33.26 7.60
CA SER A 89 0.77 34.34 7.10
C SER A 89 -0.61 33.87 6.62
N SER A 90 -1.06 32.67 7.00
CA SER A 90 -2.45 32.26 6.76
C SER A 90 -3.34 32.49 7.99
N GLY A 91 -3.50 33.78 8.32
CA GLY A 91 -4.54 34.31 9.20
C GLY A 91 -5.10 35.58 8.56
N SER A 92 -6.28 35.48 7.96
CA SER A 92 -7.06 36.53 7.28
C SER A 92 -6.54 37.05 5.92
N GLY A 93 -7.31 36.71 4.87
CA GLY A 93 -7.51 37.48 3.63
C GLY A 93 -6.31 38.04 2.86
N ALA A 94 -5.85 37.33 1.83
CA ALA A 94 -5.61 37.88 0.48
C ALA A 94 -4.92 36.81 -0.39
N ALA A 95 -5.43 36.63 -1.60
CA ALA A 95 -4.68 35.98 -2.67
C ALA A 95 -3.47 36.86 -3.03
N GLY A 96 -2.28 36.26 -3.06
CA GLY A 96 -1.04 36.93 -3.43
C GLY A 96 -0.19 36.03 -4.32
N ASN A 97 -0.10 36.40 -5.59
CA ASN A 97 0.73 35.78 -6.61
C ASN A 97 2.22 35.90 -6.26
N ALA A 98 3.01 34.92 -6.72
CA ALA A 98 4.45 35.02 -6.81
C ALA A 98 4.88 36.19 -7.74
N PRO A 99 6.09 36.75 -7.58
CA PRO A 99 6.46 38.03 -8.18
C PRO A 99 6.81 37.88 -9.67
N THR A 100 6.03 38.51 -10.54
CA THR A 100 6.44 38.80 -11.92
C THR A 100 6.70 40.29 -12.06
N THR A 101 7.91 40.60 -12.49
CA THR A 101 8.40 41.92 -12.84
C THR A 101 7.61 42.54 -14.00
N SER A 102 7.08 43.73 -13.74
CA SER A 102 6.78 44.84 -14.68
C SER A 102 5.78 44.67 -15.84
N SER A 103 4.97 45.74 -15.99
CA SER A 103 4.24 46.22 -17.18
C SER A 103 2.74 45.86 -17.28
N LYS A 104 1.92 46.82 -16.85
CA LYS A 104 0.47 46.91 -17.07
C LYS A 104 0.14 46.94 -18.57
N ARG A 105 -0.68 45.99 -19.04
CA ARG A 105 -1.73 46.24 -20.04
C ARG A 105 -2.99 45.46 -19.68
N LYS A 106 -4.10 46.19 -19.54
CA LYS A 106 -5.46 45.66 -19.32
C LYS A 106 -5.92 44.95 -20.60
N GLY A 107 -6.10 43.64 -20.52
CA GLY A 107 -6.75 42.81 -21.53
C GLY A 107 -7.55 41.73 -20.82
N SER A 108 -8.88 41.84 -20.89
CA SER A 108 -9.81 40.83 -20.41
C SER A 108 -9.78 39.62 -21.35
N SER A 109 -9.07 38.56 -20.96
CA SER A 109 -9.27 37.22 -21.52
C SER A 109 -9.51 36.26 -20.37
N SER A 110 -10.62 35.51 -20.43
CA SER A 110 -10.90 34.39 -19.54
C SER A 110 -9.84 33.29 -19.74
N SER A 111 -8.67 33.43 -19.13
CA SER A 111 -7.71 32.34 -19.07
C SER A 111 -8.26 31.31 -18.10
N LYS A 112 -8.63 30.13 -18.61
CA LYS A 112 -8.88 28.96 -17.77
C LYS A 112 -7.67 28.82 -16.83
N GLU A 113 -7.92 28.76 -15.52
CA GLU A 113 -6.85 28.43 -14.56
C GLU A 113 -6.10 27.19 -15.07
N PRO A 114 -4.76 27.18 -15.03
CA PRO A 114 -4.01 26.01 -15.46
C PRO A 114 -4.46 24.80 -14.66
N GLN A 115 -4.72 23.69 -15.37
CA GLN A 115 -5.13 22.44 -14.76
C GLN A 115 -4.02 21.96 -13.81
N PHE A 116 -4.37 21.65 -12.56
CA PHE A 116 -3.41 21.11 -11.60
C PHE A 116 -2.94 19.73 -12.05
N VAL A 117 -1.65 19.60 -12.33
CA VAL A 117 -0.96 18.34 -12.63
C VAL A 117 -0.28 17.87 -11.36
N LEU A 118 -0.60 16.65 -10.91
CA LEU A 118 -0.15 16.17 -9.60
C LEU A 118 1.35 15.86 -9.60
N GLU A 119 1.83 15.27 -10.70
CA GLU A 119 3.22 14.88 -10.92
C GLU A 119 4.11 16.12 -10.81
N ASP A 120 3.82 17.16 -11.60
CA ASP A 120 4.54 18.44 -11.56
C ASP A 120 4.53 19.06 -10.16
N ALA A 121 3.39 19.03 -9.47
CA ALA A 121 3.27 19.62 -8.14
C ALA A 121 4.07 18.85 -7.06
N ASN A 122 4.14 17.53 -7.17
CA ASN A 122 4.97 16.70 -6.28
C ASN A 122 6.46 16.95 -6.56
N HIS A 123 6.86 16.88 -7.84
CA HIS A 123 8.24 17.08 -8.27
C HIS A 123 8.75 18.51 -8.06
N ALA A 124 7.88 19.52 -8.01
CA ALA A 124 8.26 20.91 -7.77
C ALA A 124 9.00 21.13 -6.44
N SER A 125 8.85 20.22 -5.47
CA SER A 125 9.62 20.24 -4.21
C SER A 125 10.77 19.25 -4.17
N GLU A 126 10.87 18.33 -5.14
CA GLU A 126 11.87 17.27 -5.15
C GLU A 126 13.12 17.72 -5.89
N SER A 127 14.25 17.78 -5.19
CA SER A 127 15.56 17.91 -5.80
C SER A 127 15.91 16.60 -6.49
N THR A 128 16.21 16.65 -7.79
CA THR A 128 16.80 15.51 -8.52
C THR A 128 18.32 15.58 -8.38
N SER A 129 18.99 14.43 -8.27
CA SER A 129 20.45 14.38 -8.13
C SER A 129 21.14 15.11 -9.29
N GLY A 130 21.62 16.34 -9.05
CA GLY A 130 22.28 17.20 -10.04
C GLY A 130 21.77 18.65 -10.08
N ASP A 131 20.51 18.90 -9.72
CA ASP A 131 19.89 20.23 -9.70
C ASP A 131 19.61 20.67 -8.26
N VAL A 132 20.63 21.14 -7.56
CA VAL A 132 20.42 21.87 -6.31
C VAL A 132 19.95 23.27 -6.69
N ASN A 133 18.66 23.54 -6.54
CA ASN A 133 18.15 24.89 -6.65
C ASN A 133 18.70 25.70 -5.46
N VAL A 134 19.74 26.50 -5.70
CA VAL A 134 20.55 27.20 -4.67
C VAL A 134 19.70 28.13 -3.78
N ASP A 135 18.47 28.44 -4.19
CA ASP A 135 17.56 29.36 -3.51
C ASP A 135 16.46 28.67 -2.65
N SER A 136 16.38 27.34 -2.58
CA SER A 136 15.38 26.67 -1.73
C SER A 136 15.79 26.66 -0.25
N ALA A 137 14.83 26.91 0.64
CA ALA A 137 15.06 26.86 2.09
C ALA A 137 15.48 25.47 2.62
N HIS A 138 15.01 24.41 1.96
CA HIS A 138 15.35 23.03 2.27
C HIS A 138 15.62 22.23 1.00
N VAL A 139 16.49 21.21 1.09
CA VAL A 139 16.69 20.21 0.05
C VAL A 139 15.81 19.00 0.37
N PHE A 140 14.82 18.71 -0.47
CA PHE A 140 13.93 17.57 -0.28
C PHE A 140 14.12 16.55 -1.39
N GLU A 141 14.41 15.31 -1.03
CA GLU A 141 14.69 14.24 -1.98
C GLU A 141 13.74 13.06 -1.74
N VAL A 142 13.16 12.53 -2.81
CA VAL A 142 12.39 11.29 -2.79
C VAL A 142 13.10 10.27 -3.66
N THR A 143 13.55 9.17 -3.06
CA THR A 143 14.29 8.12 -3.76
C THR A 143 13.62 6.77 -3.58
N LEU A 144 13.76 5.90 -4.58
CA LEU A 144 13.33 4.52 -4.53
C LEU A 144 14.54 3.60 -4.53
N GLU A 145 14.60 2.69 -3.57
CA GLU A 145 15.63 1.66 -3.52
C GLU A 145 15.02 0.32 -3.09
N PRO A 146 15.60 -0.82 -3.54
CA PRO A 146 15.16 -2.13 -3.09
C PRO A 146 15.12 -2.22 -1.57
N SER A 147 14.09 -2.89 -1.03
CA SER A 147 13.93 -3.08 0.41
C SER A 147 15.20 -3.68 1.03
N SER A 148 15.81 -2.94 1.93
CA SER A 148 17.07 -3.29 2.57
C SER A 148 17.15 -2.75 3.99
N TYR A 149 17.98 -3.37 4.82
CA TYR A 149 18.26 -2.87 6.16
C TYR A 149 19.33 -1.77 6.10
N SER A 150 19.09 -0.68 6.84
CA SER A 150 20.14 0.24 7.28
C SER A 150 19.82 0.72 8.70
N ASP A 151 20.85 1.17 9.41
CA ASP A 151 20.66 1.71 10.77
C ASP A 151 19.84 3.00 10.76
N GLU A 152 19.97 3.83 9.72
CA GLU A 152 19.14 5.05 9.53
C GLU A 152 17.64 4.70 9.43
N LYS A 153 17.27 3.75 8.56
CA LYS A 153 15.87 3.30 8.41
C LYS A 153 15.32 2.69 9.69
N PHE A 154 16.16 1.92 10.40
CA PHE A 154 15.77 1.32 11.66
C PHE A 154 15.61 2.36 12.78
N ALA A 155 16.43 3.42 12.80
CA ALA A 155 16.28 4.54 13.71
C ALA A 155 14.94 5.26 13.50
N LEU A 156 14.57 5.55 12.25
CA LEU A 156 13.27 6.11 11.90
C LEU A 156 12.11 5.21 12.39
N PHE A 157 12.20 3.90 12.12
CA PHE A 157 11.19 2.93 12.57
C PHE A 157 11.04 2.93 14.11
N ARG A 158 12.15 2.99 14.84
CA ARG A 158 12.13 3.07 16.31
C ARG A 158 11.50 4.37 16.80
N SER A 159 11.87 5.51 16.19
CA SER A 159 11.27 6.82 16.50
C SER A 159 9.76 6.77 16.29
N TYR A 160 9.32 6.29 15.13
CA TYR A 160 7.90 6.17 14.78
C TYR A 160 7.14 5.28 15.76
N GLU A 161 7.64 4.08 16.06
CA GLU A 161 6.97 3.16 16.99
C GLU A 161 6.88 3.73 18.41
N ALA A 162 7.92 4.41 18.89
CA ALA A 162 7.91 5.05 20.20
C ALA A 162 6.95 6.24 20.26
N ASN A 163 7.00 7.12 19.25
CA ASN A 163 6.30 8.40 19.28
C ASN A 163 4.83 8.30 18.85
N ILE A 164 4.53 7.48 17.85
CA ILE A 164 3.21 7.34 17.24
C ILE A 164 2.45 6.15 17.83
N HIS A 165 3.11 4.99 17.98
CA HIS A 165 2.47 3.77 18.50
C HIS A 165 2.66 3.54 20.00
N LYS A 166 3.45 4.38 20.69
CA LYS A 166 3.76 4.25 22.12
C LYS A 166 4.35 2.88 22.48
N LYS A 167 5.13 2.31 21.56
CA LYS A 167 5.81 1.00 21.69
C LYS A 167 7.32 1.18 21.59
N PRO A 168 7.98 1.67 22.66
CA PRO A 168 9.44 1.78 22.68
C PRO A 168 10.11 0.38 22.61
N ASN A 169 11.43 0.35 22.43
CA ASN A 169 12.26 -0.86 22.50
C ASN A 169 12.10 -1.89 21.37
N LYS A 170 11.93 -1.42 20.12
CA LYS A 170 11.97 -2.31 18.94
C LYS A 170 13.37 -2.83 18.68
N LYS A 171 13.44 -4.06 18.17
CA LYS A 171 14.68 -4.74 17.78
C LYS A 171 14.83 -4.73 16.26
N SER A 172 16.07 -4.68 15.77
CA SER A 172 16.37 -4.68 14.33
C SER A 172 15.80 -5.93 13.64
N GLY A 173 15.82 -7.09 14.31
CA GLY A 173 15.22 -8.33 13.80
C GLY A 173 13.70 -8.28 13.59
N SER A 174 12.95 -7.46 14.34
CA SER A 174 11.52 -7.25 14.04
C SER A 174 11.32 -6.34 12.85
N PHE A 175 12.20 -5.34 12.68
CA PHE A 175 12.16 -4.45 11.51
C PHE A 175 12.50 -5.22 10.23
N LYS A 176 13.58 -6.02 10.24
CA LYS A 176 13.98 -6.85 9.09
C LYS A 176 12.84 -7.78 8.64
N ARG A 177 12.32 -8.58 9.57
CA ARG A 177 11.22 -9.52 9.29
C ARG A 177 9.93 -8.86 8.82
N PHE A 178 9.66 -7.62 9.21
CA PHE A 178 8.40 -6.97 8.87
C PHE A 178 8.50 -6.17 7.57
N LEU A 179 9.58 -5.41 7.40
CA LEU A 179 9.66 -4.34 6.41
C LEU A 179 10.79 -4.53 5.39
N VAL A 180 11.75 -5.41 5.64
CA VAL A 180 12.85 -5.69 4.71
C VAL A 180 12.62 -6.99 3.94
N GLU A 181 12.32 -8.08 4.66
CA GLU A 181 12.07 -9.37 4.03
C GLU A 181 10.82 -9.32 3.14
N SER A 182 10.87 -9.97 1.98
CA SER A 182 9.77 -10.00 1.03
C SER A 182 9.73 -11.34 0.29
N PRO A 183 8.53 -11.91 0.02
CA PRO A 183 8.39 -13.10 -0.79
C PRO A 183 8.53 -12.80 -2.30
N LEU A 184 8.61 -11.51 -2.69
CA LEU A 184 8.69 -11.09 -4.07
C LEU A 184 10.11 -11.22 -4.62
N GLN A 185 10.23 -11.88 -5.76
CA GLN A 185 11.46 -11.93 -6.53
C GLN A 185 11.54 -10.69 -7.45
N MET A 186 12.75 -10.16 -7.62
CA MET A 186 12.99 -9.04 -8.53
C MET A 186 12.91 -9.53 -9.97
N GLU A 187 12.04 -8.94 -10.77
CA GLU A 187 11.87 -9.26 -12.20
C GLU A 187 11.92 -7.97 -13.03
N PRO A 188 12.56 -7.96 -14.21
CA PRO A 188 12.61 -6.77 -15.06
C PRO A 188 11.21 -6.26 -15.40
N ILE A 189 11.06 -4.93 -15.36
CA ILE A 189 9.87 -4.25 -15.88
C ILE A 189 10.02 -4.13 -17.40
N PRO A 190 9.03 -4.57 -18.19
CA PRO A 190 9.12 -4.58 -19.65
C PRO A 190 8.81 -3.19 -20.23
N TYR A 191 9.71 -2.24 -20.00
CA TYR A 191 9.59 -0.91 -20.62
C TYR A 191 9.81 -0.99 -22.14
N PRO A 192 9.02 -0.26 -22.95
CA PRO A 192 9.21 -0.20 -24.39
C PRO A 192 10.44 0.64 -24.81
N SER A 193 10.89 1.54 -23.94
CA SER A 193 12.06 2.40 -24.12
C SER A 193 12.78 2.62 -22.79
N ALA A 194 13.93 3.29 -22.79
CA ALA A 194 14.61 3.67 -21.54
C ALA A 194 13.65 4.51 -20.66
N PRO A 195 13.35 4.07 -19.42
CA PRO A 195 12.46 4.83 -18.54
C PRO A 195 13.18 6.06 -17.96
N PRO A 196 12.43 7.04 -17.43
CA PRO A 196 12.99 8.10 -16.59
C PRO A 196 13.86 7.52 -15.46
N ALA A 197 14.96 8.21 -15.13
CA ALA A 197 15.99 7.70 -14.21
C ALA A 197 15.47 7.41 -12.78
N HIS A 198 14.39 8.07 -12.37
CA HIS A 198 13.78 7.88 -11.05
C HIS A 198 12.85 6.65 -10.98
N LEU A 199 12.49 6.05 -12.11
CA LEU A 199 11.71 4.81 -12.14
C LEU A 199 12.63 3.58 -12.06
N PRO A 200 12.31 2.61 -11.19
CA PRO A 200 13.14 1.41 -11.04
C PRO A 200 12.99 0.46 -12.24
N SER A 201 14.04 -0.31 -12.55
CA SER A 201 14.02 -1.26 -13.68
C SER A 201 13.36 -2.61 -13.38
N TYR A 202 12.97 -2.87 -12.12
CA TYR A 202 12.48 -4.18 -11.67
C TYR A 202 11.20 -4.06 -10.83
N TYR A 203 10.27 -5.01 -10.99
CA TYR A 203 9.22 -5.27 -10.00
C TYR A 203 9.83 -5.77 -8.70
N GLY A 204 9.13 -5.59 -7.57
CA GLY A 204 9.58 -6.07 -6.27
C GLY A 204 9.19 -5.16 -5.11
N SER A 205 9.84 -5.36 -3.96
CA SER A 205 9.63 -4.54 -2.78
C SER A 205 10.67 -3.44 -2.66
N TYR A 206 10.20 -2.23 -2.40
CA TYR A 206 11.02 -1.02 -2.34
C TYR A 206 10.77 -0.24 -1.06
N HIS A 207 11.80 0.48 -0.63
CA HIS A 207 11.66 1.59 0.28
C HIS A 207 11.64 2.89 -0.53
N GLN A 208 10.56 3.65 -0.40
CA GLN A 208 10.48 5.03 -0.89
C GLN A 208 10.93 5.94 0.25
N LEU A 209 12.11 6.52 0.11
CA LEU A 209 12.79 7.29 1.14
C LEU A 209 12.56 8.79 0.91
N TYR A 210 12.15 9.48 1.96
CA TYR A 210 11.88 10.91 1.97
C TYR A 210 12.94 11.58 2.84
N ARG A 211 13.87 12.30 2.21
CA ARG A 211 14.95 13.01 2.91
C ARG A 211 14.72 14.51 2.85
N LEU A 212 14.91 15.17 3.99
CA LEU A 212 14.91 16.63 4.10
C LEU A 212 16.25 17.06 4.69
N ASP A 213 16.99 17.90 3.97
CA ASP A 213 18.34 18.37 4.31
C ASP A 213 19.28 17.20 4.63
N GLY A 214 19.21 16.14 3.81
CA GLY A 214 19.99 14.91 3.97
C GLY A 214 19.51 13.96 5.08
N ARG A 215 18.55 14.36 5.92
CA ARG A 215 18.00 13.51 6.99
C ARG A 215 16.78 12.72 6.50
N LEU A 216 16.74 11.40 6.73
CA LEU A 216 15.55 10.59 6.47
C LEU A 216 14.40 10.97 7.43
N VAL A 217 13.35 11.61 6.90
CA VAL A 217 12.19 12.09 7.68
C VAL A 217 10.95 11.23 7.49
N ALA A 218 10.87 10.46 6.42
CA ALA A 218 9.83 9.46 6.22
C ALA A 218 10.28 8.32 5.31
N MET A 219 9.57 7.20 5.39
CA MET A 219 9.78 6.03 4.55
C MET A 219 8.46 5.32 4.26
N GLY A 220 8.15 5.17 2.99
CA GLY A 220 7.15 4.23 2.48
C GLY A 220 7.78 2.87 2.21
N VAL A 221 7.05 1.81 2.53
CA VAL A 221 7.35 0.43 2.11
C VAL A 221 6.27 0.07 1.10
N ILE A 222 6.68 -0.15 -0.14
CA ILE A 222 5.76 -0.40 -1.25
C ILE A 222 6.16 -1.66 -2.01
N ASP A 223 5.17 -2.32 -2.60
CA ASP A 223 5.39 -3.36 -3.61
C ASP A 223 5.03 -2.81 -4.98
N ILE A 224 5.96 -2.89 -5.92
CA ILE A 224 5.75 -2.55 -7.33
C ILE A 224 5.45 -3.86 -8.05
N LEU A 225 4.19 -3.99 -8.49
CA LEU A 225 3.62 -5.19 -9.07
C LEU A 225 3.13 -4.91 -10.50
N PRO A 226 2.75 -5.95 -11.27
CA PRO A 226 2.40 -5.81 -12.68
C PRO A 226 1.33 -4.78 -12.97
N SER A 227 0.32 -4.68 -12.10
CA SER A 227 -0.81 -3.79 -12.31
C SER A 227 -0.97 -2.70 -11.26
N CYS A 228 -0.11 -2.67 -10.24
CA CYS A 228 -0.25 -1.68 -9.18
C CYS A 228 1.03 -1.38 -8.39
N ILE A 229 0.99 -0.24 -7.71
CA ILE A 229 1.77 0.02 -6.51
C ILE A 229 0.91 -0.37 -5.30
N SER A 230 1.41 -1.25 -4.45
CA SER A 230 0.75 -1.63 -3.19
C SER A 230 1.45 -0.96 -2.01
N SER A 231 0.73 -0.07 -1.33
CA SER A 231 1.18 0.62 -0.12
C SER A 231 1.13 -0.33 1.07
N VAL A 232 2.31 -0.78 1.54
CA VAL A 232 2.42 -1.80 2.60
C VAL A 232 2.49 -1.14 3.98
N TYR A 233 3.41 -0.18 4.14
CA TYR A 233 3.62 0.51 5.42
C TYR A 233 4.17 1.91 5.19
N PHE A 234 3.87 2.84 6.08
CA PHE A 234 4.43 4.19 6.02
C PHE A 234 4.78 4.68 7.42
N MET A 235 6.02 5.12 7.58
CA MET A 235 6.56 5.68 8.83
C MET A 235 7.19 7.04 8.56
N TRP A 236 7.17 7.90 9.58
CA TRP A 236 7.60 9.29 9.45
C TRP A 236 7.97 9.89 10.82
N GLU A 237 8.78 10.94 10.82
CA GLU A 237 9.20 11.64 12.03
C GLU A 237 8.11 12.56 12.56
N LYS A 238 7.77 12.41 13.85
CA LYS A 238 6.64 13.12 14.50
C LYS A 238 6.70 14.65 14.33
N GLU A 239 7.91 15.20 14.24
CA GLU A 239 8.17 16.62 13.98
C GLU A 239 7.38 17.18 12.78
N TYR A 240 7.13 16.38 11.76
CA TYR A 240 6.45 16.79 10.53
C TYR A 240 4.94 16.49 10.51
N GLU A 241 4.31 16.25 11.68
CA GLU A 241 2.89 15.88 11.80
C GLU A 241 1.96 16.90 11.13
N LYS A 242 2.31 18.20 11.22
CA LYS A 242 1.58 19.33 10.62
C LYS A 242 1.40 19.23 9.10
N PHE A 243 2.24 18.45 8.42
CA PHE A 243 2.20 18.25 6.97
C PHE A 243 1.45 17.00 6.53
N SER A 244 0.97 16.16 7.46
CA SER A 244 0.24 14.94 7.13
C SER A 244 0.97 14.06 6.10
N LEU A 245 2.26 13.77 6.35
CA LEU A 245 3.14 13.03 5.43
C LEU A 245 2.54 11.73 4.88
N GLY A 246 1.67 11.05 5.63
CA GLY A 246 0.98 9.85 5.13
C GLY A 246 0.02 10.12 3.96
N LYS A 247 -0.66 11.27 3.91
CA LYS A 247 -1.49 11.66 2.76
C LYS A 247 -0.62 12.14 1.59
N LEU A 248 0.51 12.78 1.87
CA LEU A 248 1.48 13.18 0.84
C LEU A 248 2.11 11.94 0.17
N SER A 249 2.50 10.92 0.95
CA SER A 249 3.00 9.65 0.41
C SER A 249 2.00 8.99 -0.52
N ALA A 250 0.71 8.96 -0.14
CA ALA A 250 -0.33 8.42 -1.01
C ALA A 250 -0.44 9.20 -2.33
N LEU A 251 -0.36 10.53 -2.31
CA LEU A 251 -0.35 11.34 -3.53
C LEU A 251 0.90 11.10 -4.38
N ARG A 252 2.06 10.87 -3.75
CA ARG A 252 3.30 10.55 -4.46
C ARG A 252 3.27 9.16 -5.09
N GLU A 253 2.72 8.16 -4.39
CA GLU A 253 2.48 6.82 -4.92
C GLU A 253 1.51 6.83 -6.12
N ILE A 254 0.50 7.72 -6.09
CA ILE A 254 -0.40 7.93 -7.24
C ILE A 254 0.36 8.50 -8.45
N SER A 255 1.16 9.56 -8.26
CA SER A 255 2.02 10.07 -9.33
C SER A 255 2.97 8.99 -9.85
N LEU A 256 3.59 8.20 -8.96
CA LEU A 256 4.50 7.13 -9.36
C LEU A 256 3.81 6.09 -10.25
N ALA A 257 2.58 5.65 -9.92
CA ALA A 257 1.82 4.74 -10.76
C ALA A 257 1.50 5.35 -12.14
N LYS A 258 1.14 6.63 -12.17
CA LYS A 258 0.91 7.35 -13.42
C LYS A 258 2.19 7.51 -14.25
N GLU A 259 3.34 7.78 -13.62
CA GLU A 259 4.64 7.85 -14.28
C GLU A 259 5.04 6.50 -14.91
N PHE A 260 4.76 5.37 -14.26
CA PHE A 260 4.92 4.04 -14.87
C PHE A 260 4.02 3.84 -16.10
N TYR A 261 2.76 4.25 -16.00
CA TYR A 261 1.82 4.20 -17.12
C TYR A 261 2.33 5.02 -18.31
N ASP A 262 2.73 6.28 -18.06
CA ASP A 262 3.24 7.20 -19.06
C ASP A 262 4.58 6.73 -19.67
N ALA A 263 5.40 6.01 -18.90
CA ALA A 263 6.62 5.34 -19.37
C ALA A 263 6.35 4.06 -20.19
N GLY A 264 5.09 3.75 -20.52
CA GLY A 264 4.71 2.67 -21.41
C GLY A 264 4.44 1.33 -20.73
N VAL A 265 4.11 1.33 -19.43
CA VAL A 265 3.70 0.13 -18.67
C VAL A 265 2.20 0.23 -18.32
N PRO A 266 1.29 0.11 -19.29
CA PRO A 266 -0.11 0.54 -19.13
C PRO A 266 -0.92 -0.29 -18.12
N GLN A 267 -0.46 -1.49 -17.77
CA GLN A 267 -1.13 -2.29 -16.74
C GLN A 267 -0.88 -1.72 -15.33
N LEU A 268 0.30 -1.13 -15.10
CA LEU A 268 0.71 -0.59 -13.80
C LEU A 268 0.13 0.82 -13.62
N LYS A 269 -1.17 0.87 -13.35
CA LYS A 269 -1.91 2.12 -13.19
C LYS A 269 -2.68 2.22 -11.89
N HIS A 270 -2.75 1.16 -11.10
CA HIS A 270 -3.53 1.18 -9.86
C HIS A 270 -2.65 1.47 -8.64
N VAL A 271 -3.24 2.08 -7.62
CA VAL A 271 -2.64 2.16 -6.29
C VAL A 271 -3.52 1.42 -5.29
N TYR A 272 -2.96 0.41 -4.63
CA TYR A 272 -3.62 -0.39 -3.62
C TYR A 272 -3.26 0.19 -2.26
N MET A 273 -4.24 0.80 -1.59
CA MET A 273 -4.01 1.47 -0.30
C MET A 273 -4.19 0.51 0.89
N GLY A 274 -4.02 -0.80 0.69
CA GLY A 274 -4.25 -1.81 1.73
C GLY A 274 -5.75 -2.09 1.96
N TYR A 275 -6.17 -2.09 3.22
CA TYR A 275 -7.57 -2.28 3.61
C TYR A 275 -8.29 -0.97 3.89
N TYR A 276 -9.59 -0.94 3.64
CA TYR A 276 -10.55 0.09 3.98
C TYR A 276 -11.55 -0.47 4.99
N ILE A 277 -11.77 0.26 6.08
CA ILE A 277 -12.71 -0.10 7.13
C ILE A 277 -13.70 1.07 7.23
N TYR A 278 -14.91 0.86 6.73
CA TYR A 278 -15.94 1.92 6.61
C TYR A 278 -16.27 2.57 7.97
N SER A 279 -16.42 1.73 9.00
CA SER A 279 -16.72 2.17 10.37
C SER A 279 -15.54 2.84 11.09
N CYS A 280 -14.32 2.81 10.54
CA CYS A 280 -13.13 3.36 11.20
C CYS A 280 -12.78 4.76 10.66
N GLN A 281 -12.98 5.79 11.48
CA GLN A 281 -12.68 7.18 11.10
C GLN A 281 -11.23 7.39 10.63
N LYS A 282 -10.26 6.65 11.20
CA LYS A 282 -8.84 6.72 10.81
C LYS A 282 -8.56 6.13 9.43
N MET A 283 -9.48 5.35 8.88
CA MET A 283 -9.33 4.66 7.59
C MET A 283 -10.18 5.28 6.49
N LYS A 284 -11.17 6.14 6.85
CA LYS A 284 -12.04 6.84 5.90
C LYS A 284 -11.27 7.64 4.85
N TYR A 285 -10.10 8.20 5.21
CA TYR A 285 -9.31 9.03 4.29
C TYR A 285 -8.90 8.31 3.00
N LYS A 286 -8.82 6.97 2.98
CA LYS A 286 -8.46 6.22 1.77
C LYS A 286 -9.54 6.33 0.68
N GLY A 287 -10.81 6.50 1.08
CA GLY A 287 -11.91 6.78 0.15
C GLY A 287 -11.92 8.22 -0.38
N GLU A 288 -11.13 9.13 0.20
CA GLU A 288 -11.02 10.52 -0.28
C GLU A 288 -10.16 10.63 -1.56
N PHE A 289 -9.47 9.54 -1.95
CA PHE A 289 -8.78 9.47 -3.23
C PHE A 289 -9.72 8.87 -4.27
N SER A 290 -10.07 9.65 -5.29
CA SER A 290 -11.18 9.33 -6.20
C SER A 290 -10.75 9.44 -7.66
N PRO A 291 -11.26 8.55 -8.55
CA PRO A 291 -12.17 7.44 -8.25
C PRO A 291 -11.49 6.31 -7.47
N SER A 292 -12.19 5.74 -6.48
CA SER A 292 -11.73 4.55 -5.74
C SER A 292 -12.75 3.41 -5.85
N TYR A 293 -12.24 2.20 -5.68
CA TYR A 293 -12.97 0.95 -5.89
C TYR A 293 -12.72 0.01 -4.71
N LEU A 294 -13.76 -0.71 -4.32
CA LEU A 294 -13.67 -1.81 -3.37
C LEU A 294 -13.78 -3.14 -4.10
N ALA A 295 -12.96 -4.12 -3.69
CA ALA A 295 -13.16 -5.50 -4.11
C ALA A 295 -14.31 -6.10 -3.29
N ASP A 296 -15.24 -6.74 -3.98
CA ASP A 296 -16.25 -7.60 -3.36
C ASP A 296 -15.57 -8.70 -2.53
N PRO A 297 -16.04 -8.96 -1.31
CA PRO A 297 -15.37 -9.89 -0.39
C PRO A 297 -15.52 -11.37 -0.76
N GLU A 298 -16.43 -11.73 -1.68
CA GLU A 298 -16.73 -13.11 -2.07
C GLU A 298 -16.26 -13.43 -3.48
N ASP A 299 -16.57 -12.59 -4.48
CA ASP A 299 -16.21 -12.86 -5.88
C ASP A 299 -15.00 -12.05 -6.39
N PHE A 300 -14.55 -11.07 -5.61
CA PHE A 300 -13.39 -10.20 -5.90
C PHE A 300 -13.56 -9.26 -7.10
N SER A 301 -14.79 -9.05 -7.56
CA SER A 301 -15.12 -8.02 -8.54
C SER A 301 -14.93 -6.61 -7.96
N TRP A 302 -14.60 -5.64 -8.81
CA TRP A 302 -14.31 -4.27 -8.38
C TRP A 302 -15.53 -3.37 -8.57
N HIS A 303 -15.98 -2.75 -7.48
CA HIS A 303 -17.12 -1.84 -7.46
C HIS A 303 -16.68 -0.43 -7.09
N PRO A 304 -17.18 0.63 -7.75
CA PRO A 304 -16.91 2.01 -7.32
C PRO A 304 -17.32 2.21 -5.87
N LEU A 305 -16.47 2.86 -5.06
CA LEU A 305 -16.75 3.09 -3.64
C LEU A 305 -18.12 3.75 -3.42
N SER A 306 -18.47 4.73 -4.27
CA SER A 306 -19.76 5.43 -4.22
C SER A 306 -20.98 4.52 -4.43
N ALA A 307 -20.82 3.41 -5.16
CA ALA A 307 -21.89 2.42 -5.32
C ALA A 307 -22.03 1.50 -4.09
N CYS A 308 -20.97 1.35 -3.31
CA CYS A 308 -20.93 0.50 -2.11
C CYS A 308 -21.45 1.20 -0.85
N GLU A 309 -21.47 2.54 -0.80
CA GLU A 309 -21.77 3.34 0.40
C GLU A 309 -23.09 2.95 1.08
N ASN A 310 -24.17 2.79 0.32
CA ASN A 310 -25.48 2.42 0.87
C ASN A 310 -25.47 1.05 1.57
N VAL A 311 -24.73 0.08 1.03
CA VAL A 311 -24.64 -1.27 1.62
C VAL A 311 -23.72 -1.24 2.85
N LEU A 312 -22.61 -0.49 2.78
CA LEU A 312 -21.67 -0.34 3.89
C LEU A 312 -22.26 0.40 5.09
N GLU A 313 -23.19 1.33 4.87
CA GLU A 313 -23.91 2.03 5.93
C GLU A 313 -24.86 1.10 6.67
N ARG A 314 -25.53 0.20 5.94
CA ARG A 314 -26.56 -0.69 6.50
C ARG A 314 -25.97 -1.94 7.14
N PHE A 315 -24.97 -2.56 6.52
CA PHE A 315 -24.49 -3.88 6.89
C PHE A 315 -23.08 -3.81 7.48
N ARG A 316 -22.83 -4.60 8.54
CA ARG A 316 -21.47 -4.76 9.08
C ARG A 316 -20.58 -5.43 8.03
N TYR A 317 -21.02 -6.58 7.52
CA TYR A 317 -20.41 -7.29 6.39
C TYR A 317 -21.25 -7.05 5.15
N ALA A 318 -20.67 -6.47 4.12
CA ALA A 318 -21.32 -6.04 2.89
C ALA A 318 -20.74 -6.85 1.72
N CYS A 319 -21.60 -7.63 1.08
CA CYS A 319 -21.31 -8.20 -0.24
C CYS A 319 -21.94 -7.25 -1.28
N PHE A 320 -21.19 -6.86 -2.30
CA PHE A 320 -21.59 -5.84 -3.27
C PHE A 320 -22.26 -6.48 -4.50
N THR A 321 -21.75 -7.62 -4.96
CA THR A 321 -22.37 -8.37 -6.07
C THR A 321 -23.65 -9.08 -5.63
N HIS A 322 -23.65 -9.64 -4.42
CA HIS A 322 -24.77 -10.36 -3.82
C HIS A 322 -25.20 -9.71 -2.51
N PRO A 323 -25.89 -8.55 -2.53
CA PRO A 323 -26.30 -7.83 -1.32
C PRO A 323 -27.08 -8.70 -0.32
N GLU A 324 -27.78 -9.73 -0.78
CA GLU A 324 -28.48 -10.74 0.04
C GLU A 324 -27.56 -11.56 0.96
N HIS A 325 -26.25 -11.66 0.65
CA HIS A 325 -25.25 -12.30 1.52
C HIS A 325 -24.70 -11.36 2.62
N SER A 326 -25.12 -10.09 2.62
CA SER A 326 -24.68 -9.12 3.61
C SER A 326 -25.23 -9.43 5.00
N LEU A 327 -24.45 -9.14 6.04
CA LEU A 327 -24.79 -9.47 7.43
C LEU A 327 -24.91 -8.20 8.28
N GLU A 328 -26.08 -8.03 8.90
CA GLU A 328 -26.32 -7.05 9.96
C GLU A 328 -25.84 -7.60 11.32
N GLY A 329 -25.71 -6.71 12.32
CA GLY A 329 -25.41 -7.11 13.69
C GLY A 329 -23.94 -7.52 13.96
N PRO A 330 -23.63 -7.96 15.20
CA PRO A 330 -22.28 -8.32 15.61
C PRO A 330 -21.77 -9.57 14.88
N PRO A 331 -20.44 -9.80 14.81
CA PRO A 331 -19.91 -11.03 14.25
C PRO A 331 -20.39 -12.25 15.06
N PRO A 332 -20.49 -13.44 14.43
CA PRO A 332 -20.92 -14.65 15.12
C PRO A 332 -20.05 -14.94 16.34
N SER A 333 -20.67 -15.33 17.46
CA SER A 333 -19.98 -15.76 18.69
C SER A 333 -19.41 -17.18 18.60
N VAL A 334 -19.84 -17.96 17.61
CA VAL A 334 -19.51 -19.38 17.45
C VAL A 334 -18.10 -19.56 16.87
N GLY A 335 -17.47 -20.68 17.24
CA GLY A 335 -16.13 -21.10 16.78
C GLY A 335 -15.99 -21.17 15.25
N ILE A 336 -14.78 -21.40 14.79
CA ILE A 336 -14.46 -21.47 13.35
C ILE A 336 -15.28 -22.60 12.72
N GLU A 337 -16.13 -22.29 11.72
CA GLU A 337 -16.73 -23.33 10.86
C GLU A 337 -15.60 -24.22 10.32
N PRO A 338 -15.77 -25.55 10.28
CA PRO A 338 -14.73 -26.42 9.75
C PRO A 338 -14.36 -25.99 8.33
N PRO A 339 -13.08 -26.10 7.93
CA PRO A 339 -12.71 -25.77 6.57
C PRO A 339 -13.46 -26.70 5.60
N PRO A 340 -13.83 -26.21 4.41
CA PRO A 340 -14.53 -27.04 3.44
C PRO A 340 -13.67 -28.23 3.01
N GLU A 341 -14.32 -29.34 2.68
CA GLU A 341 -13.63 -30.50 2.13
C GLU A 341 -13.07 -30.16 0.75
N ILE A 342 -11.77 -30.42 0.57
CA ILE A 342 -11.10 -30.27 -0.72
C ILE A 342 -10.79 -31.66 -1.26
N PRO A 343 -11.11 -31.97 -2.53
CA PRO A 343 -10.86 -33.28 -3.11
C PRO A 343 -9.39 -33.70 -2.97
N LYS A 344 -9.15 -34.97 -2.60
CA LYS A 344 -7.79 -35.53 -2.46
C LYS A 344 -6.88 -35.29 -3.68
N PRO A 345 -7.36 -35.44 -4.94
CA PRO A 345 -6.52 -35.16 -6.11
C PRO A 345 -6.00 -33.70 -6.12
N THR A 346 -6.85 -32.75 -5.75
CA THR A 346 -6.46 -31.35 -5.63
C THR A 346 -5.40 -31.15 -4.54
N LEU A 347 -5.57 -31.80 -3.38
CA LEU A 347 -4.62 -31.70 -2.29
C LEU A 347 -3.25 -32.29 -2.64
N SER A 348 -3.18 -33.36 -3.42
CA SER A 348 -1.90 -33.96 -3.83
C SER A 348 -1.05 -33.07 -4.75
N GLU A 349 -1.65 -32.06 -5.38
CA GLU A 349 -0.93 -31.09 -6.21
C GLU A 349 -0.34 -29.94 -5.39
N LEU A 350 -0.85 -29.70 -4.18
CA LEU A 350 -0.34 -28.65 -3.29
C LEU A 350 0.95 -29.12 -2.63
N ARG A 351 1.89 -28.21 -2.39
CA ARG A 351 3.22 -28.59 -1.87
C ARG A 351 3.63 -27.80 -0.63
N TYR A 352 4.24 -28.49 0.34
CA TYR A 352 4.98 -27.86 1.44
C TYR A 352 6.46 -27.69 1.07
N ILE A 353 7.08 -26.61 1.53
CA ILE A 353 8.54 -26.47 1.54
C ILE A 353 9.08 -27.11 2.81
N LEU A 354 10.01 -28.06 2.64
CA LEU A 354 10.69 -28.73 3.74
C LEU A 354 12.05 -28.10 4.04
N ALA A 355 12.76 -27.72 2.98
CA ALA A 355 14.11 -27.18 3.07
C ALA A 355 14.45 -26.34 1.84
N PHE A 356 15.60 -25.69 1.88
CA PHE A 356 16.23 -25.07 0.72
C PHE A 356 17.58 -25.74 0.48
N GLN A 357 17.86 -26.12 -0.77
CA GLN A 357 19.17 -26.62 -1.21
C GLN A 357 19.62 -25.75 -2.38
N GLU A 358 20.81 -25.14 -2.25
CA GLU A 358 21.36 -24.22 -3.27
C GLU A 358 20.39 -23.09 -3.69
N GLY A 359 19.57 -22.62 -2.73
CA GLY A 359 18.56 -21.58 -2.97
C GLY A 359 17.27 -22.06 -3.64
N LEU A 360 17.19 -23.34 -4.02
CA LEU A 360 15.97 -23.95 -4.56
C LEU A 360 15.16 -24.65 -3.45
N PRO A 361 13.83 -24.48 -3.42
CA PRO A 361 13.00 -25.13 -2.43
C PRO A 361 12.88 -26.64 -2.70
N ILE A 362 13.22 -27.45 -1.71
CA ILE A 362 12.81 -28.86 -1.66
C ILE A 362 11.40 -28.90 -1.11
N SER A 363 10.51 -29.55 -1.85
CA SER A 363 9.08 -29.61 -1.51
C SER A 363 8.49 -30.99 -1.74
N GLU A 364 7.41 -31.30 -1.03
CA GLU A 364 6.64 -32.54 -1.15
C GLU A 364 5.13 -32.24 -1.15
N PRO A 365 4.28 -33.16 -1.66
CA PRO A 365 2.82 -33.01 -1.58
C PRO A 365 2.36 -32.77 -0.14
N VAL A 366 1.42 -31.84 0.07
CA VAL A 366 0.96 -31.54 1.44
C VAL A 366 0.41 -32.79 2.11
N THR A 367 -0.30 -33.66 1.39
CA THR A 367 -0.90 -34.88 1.93
C THR A 367 0.10 -35.94 2.38
N GLU A 368 1.34 -35.88 1.90
CA GLU A 368 2.40 -36.84 2.23
C GLU A 368 3.28 -36.34 3.39
N SER A 369 3.12 -35.07 3.75
CA SER A 369 3.97 -34.41 4.73
C SER A 369 3.57 -34.70 6.18
N GLU A 370 4.57 -34.79 7.07
CA GLU A 370 4.33 -34.88 8.52
C GLU A 370 3.51 -33.69 9.06
N TYR A 371 3.63 -32.53 8.42
CA TYR A 371 2.90 -31.32 8.80
C TYR A 371 1.40 -31.45 8.55
N TRP A 372 0.97 -32.27 7.61
CA TRP A 372 -0.46 -32.51 7.35
C TRP A 372 -1.16 -33.33 8.42
N MET A 373 -0.38 -34.10 9.18
CA MET A 373 -0.88 -34.78 10.38
C MET A 373 -1.19 -33.77 11.50
N ASN A 374 -0.50 -32.62 11.51
CA ASN A 374 -0.82 -31.53 12.41
C ASN A 374 -2.14 -30.85 12.01
N ARG A 375 -3.11 -30.87 12.93
CA ARG A 375 -4.43 -30.27 12.70
C ARG A 375 -4.37 -28.80 12.30
N MET A 376 -3.51 -27.99 12.92
CA MET A 376 -3.43 -26.56 12.66
C MET A 376 -2.83 -26.27 11.28
N SER A 377 -1.76 -26.98 10.89
CA SER A 377 -1.16 -26.80 9.57
C SER A 377 -2.11 -27.28 8.45
N ARG A 378 -2.81 -28.40 8.66
CA ARG A 378 -3.84 -28.89 7.75
C ARG A 378 -4.99 -27.89 7.58
N GLU A 379 -5.57 -27.41 8.68
CA GLU A 379 -6.63 -26.39 8.64
C GLU A 379 -6.14 -25.11 7.94
N GLY A 380 -4.90 -24.69 8.20
CA GLY A 380 -4.28 -23.53 7.55
C GLY A 380 -4.23 -23.65 6.02
N VAL A 381 -3.85 -24.81 5.49
CA VAL A 381 -3.84 -25.07 4.03
C VAL A 381 -5.27 -25.09 3.49
N LEU A 382 -6.21 -25.77 4.14
CA LEU A 382 -7.58 -25.87 3.65
C LEU A 382 -8.25 -24.49 3.57
N TYR A 383 -8.09 -23.63 4.58
CA TYR A 383 -8.57 -22.25 4.51
C TYR A 383 -7.87 -21.44 3.44
N ALA A 384 -6.55 -21.57 3.30
CA ALA A 384 -5.81 -20.86 2.28
C ALA A 384 -6.34 -21.20 0.88
N VAL A 385 -6.57 -22.48 0.59
CA VAL A 385 -7.14 -22.93 -0.68
C VAL A 385 -8.55 -22.40 -0.90
N THR A 386 -9.37 -22.38 0.14
CA THR A 386 -10.72 -21.81 0.10
C THR A 386 -10.70 -20.34 -0.33
N TYR A 387 -9.78 -19.55 0.22
CA TYR A 387 -9.71 -18.12 -0.03
C TYR A 387 -8.89 -17.72 -1.27
N LEU A 388 -7.92 -18.52 -1.67
CA LEU A 388 -7.12 -18.31 -2.89
C LEU A 388 -7.85 -18.83 -4.14
N GLY A 389 -8.67 -19.86 -3.96
CA GLY A 389 -9.10 -20.75 -5.03
C GLY A 389 -8.05 -21.83 -5.31
N VAL A 390 -8.52 -22.94 -5.88
CA VAL A 390 -7.68 -24.11 -6.20
C VAL A 390 -6.53 -23.76 -7.13
N GLU A 391 -6.81 -23.11 -8.26
CA GLU A 391 -5.79 -22.82 -9.28
C GLU A 391 -4.65 -21.96 -8.75
N LEU A 392 -4.97 -20.89 -8.02
CA LEU A 392 -3.93 -20.03 -7.45
C LEU A 392 -3.13 -20.74 -6.36
N SER A 393 -3.76 -21.66 -5.62
CA SER A 393 -3.10 -22.43 -4.57
C SER A 393 -2.08 -23.43 -5.11
N LYS A 394 -2.30 -23.96 -6.32
CA LYS A 394 -1.35 -24.86 -7.01
C LYS A 394 -0.06 -24.14 -7.44
N GLU A 395 -0.14 -22.83 -7.65
CA GLU A 395 1.03 -22.00 -8.00
C GLU A 395 1.85 -21.58 -6.77
N MET A 396 1.42 -21.97 -5.57
CA MET A 396 1.99 -21.52 -4.31
C MET A 396 2.66 -22.68 -3.56
N LEU A 397 3.69 -22.32 -2.79
CA LEU A 397 4.37 -23.23 -1.89
C LEU A 397 4.04 -22.86 -0.44
N PHE A 398 3.45 -23.82 0.26
CA PHE A 398 3.07 -23.65 1.66
C PHE A 398 4.29 -23.84 2.56
N VAL A 399 4.31 -23.10 3.66
CA VAL A 399 5.29 -23.31 4.73
C VAL A 399 4.55 -23.89 5.94
N PRO A 400 5.12 -24.89 6.60
CA PRO A 400 4.54 -25.54 7.78
C PRO A 400 4.08 -24.63 8.91
#